data_AF-A0A9D4HYL3-F1
#
_entry.id   AF-A0A9D4HYL3-F1
#
_cell.length_a   1.000
_cell.length_b   1.000
_cell.length_c   1.000
_cell.angle_alpha   90.00
_cell.angle_beta   90.00
_cell.angle_gamma   90.00
#
_symmetry.space_group_name_H-M   'P 1'
#
loop_
_entity.id
_entity.type
_entity.pdbx_description
1 polymer ?
#
loop_
_entity_poly.entity_id
_entity_poly.type
_entity_poly.pdbx_seq_one_letter_code
_entity_poly.pdbx_strand_id
1 'polypeptide(L)'
;MCHMINQYTGRSCLSFNPYGCFCGYGQRGSQPVDAADRCCKAHDDCYGEVHTEHHCSFWSGLFVGYNHHCTGTGCMCKDEAKCARKVCDCDLQLANCLGKSEFNPQYQHYDRRQCV
;
A
#
# COMPACT_ATOMS: atom_id res chain seq x y z
N MET A 1 -1.78 -1.59 8.38
CA MET A 1 -1.07 -0.83 7.32
C MET A 1 -0.24 0.31 7.89
N CYS A 2 -0.86 1.34 8.47
CA CYS A 2 -0.19 2.59 8.83
C CYS A 2 1.02 2.47 9.73
N HIS A 3 0.99 1.53 10.69
CA HIS A 3 2.13 1.24 11.55
C HIS A 3 3.35 0.75 10.75
N MET A 4 3.15 -0.11 9.74
CA MET A 4 4.24 -0.58 8.88
C MET A 4 4.79 0.56 8.02
N ILE A 5 3.93 1.37 7.40
CA ILE A 5 4.38 2.53 6.61
C ILE A 5 5.21 3.48 7.48
N ASN A 6 4.76 3.77 8.70
CA ASN A 6 5.51 4.61 9.63
C ASN A 6 6.87 4.00 9.99
N GLN A 7 6.92 2.69 10.26
CA GLN A 7 8.18 1.99 10.56
C GLN A 7 9.22 2.13 9.44
N TYR A 8 8.80 1.97 8.18
CA TYR A 8 9.72 1.97 7.04
C TYR A 8 10.04 3.38 6.50
N THR A 9 9.15 4.36 6.70
CA THR A 9 9.30 5.69 6.08
C THR A 9 9.54 6.82 7.09
N GLY A 10 9.26 6.59 8.37
CA GLY A 10 9.18 7.65 9.39
C GLY A 10 8.03 8.63 9.19
N ARG A 11 7.12 8.37 8.23
CA ARG A 11 6.01 9.27 7.87
C ARG A 11 4.67 8.72 8.31
N SER A 12 3.67 9.59 8.39
CA SER A 12 2.28 9.14 8.53
C SER A 12 1.85 8.45 7.24
N CYS A 13 1.09 7.36 7.34
CA CYS A 13 0.48 6.74 6.16
C CYS A 13 -0.40 7.71 5.37
N LEU A 14 -0.98 8.72 6.06
CA LEU A 14 -1.79 9.75 5.44
C LEU A 14 -0.99 10.66 4.49
N SER A 15 0.34 10.73 4.63
CA SER A 15 1.20 11.45 3.68
C SER A 15 1.15 10.84 2.28
N PHE A 16 0.77 9.57 2.17
CA PHE A 16 0.62 8.85 0.91
C PHE A 16 -0.85 8.74 0.47
N ASN A 17 -1.80 9.43 1.11
CA ASN A 17 -3.22 9.32 0.77
C ASN A 17 -3.97 10.68 0.75
N PRO A 18 -4.27 11.25 -0.44
CA PRO A 18 -3.82 10.83 -1.76
C PRO A 18 -2.38 11.30 -2.08
N TYR A 19 -1.66 10.49 -2.84
CA TYR A 19 -0.34 10.82 -3.40
C TYR A 19 -0.24 10.30 -4.83
N GLY A 20 0.28 11.12 -5.75
CA GLY A 20 0.42 10.75 -7.16
C GLY A 20 -0.90 10.30 -7.80
N CYS A 21 -0.80 9.31 -8.69
CA CYS A 21 -1.91 8.80 -9.48
C CYS A 21 -2.56 7.53 -8.90
N PHE A 22 -1.83 6.78 -8.08
CA PHE A 22 -2.23 5.45 -7.59
C PHE A 22 -2.38 5.40 -6.07
N CYS A 23 -1.66 6.21 -5.29
CA CYS A 23 -1.83 6.13 -3.85
C CYS A 23 -3.18 6.73 -3.39
N GLY A 24 -4.02 5.90 -2.77
CA GLY A 24 -5.33 6.24 -2.25
C GLY A 24 -6.47 6.04 -3.26
N TYR A 25 -7.73 6.04 -2.78
CA TYR A 25 -8.91 5.72 -3.59
C TYR A 25 -9.08 6.59 -4.83
N GLY A 26 -9.41 5.96 -5.98
CA GLY A 26 -9.81 6.64 -7.21
C GLY A 26 -8.67 6.81 -8.22
N GLN A 27 -7.83 5.77 -8.38
CA GLN A 27 -6.69 5.82 -9.30
C GLN A 27 -7.11 6.20 -10.73
N ARG A 28 -6.21 6.90 -11.44
CA ARG A 28 -6.43 7.35 -12.82
C ARG A 28 -5.14 7.29 -13.62
N GLY A 29 -5.27 7.04 -14.92
CA GLY A 29 -4.11 6.88 -15.81
C GLY A 29 -3.51 5.48 -15.72
N SER A 30 -2.34 5.33 -16.32
CA SER A 30 -1.59 4.07 -16.45
C SER A 30 -0.16 4.18 -15.92
N GLN A 31 0.40 5.39 -15.82
CA GLN A 31 1.79 5.61 -15.41
C GLN A 31 1.91 6.28 -14.04
N PRO A 32 2.67 5.68 -13.10
CA PRO A 32 3.00 6.33 -11.84
C PRO A 32 3.89 7.55 -12.05
N VAL A 33 3.69 8.61 -11.27
CA VAL A 33 4.47 9.86 -11.40
C VAL A 33 5.88 9.77 -10.81
N ASP A 34 6.10 8.84 -9.88
CA ASP A 34 7.42 8.55 -9.31
C ASP A 34 7.52 7.11 -8.75
N ALA A 35 8.61 6.84 -8.02
CA ALA A 35 8.84 5.54 -7.40
C ALA A 35 7.85 5.21 -6.28
N ALA A 36 7.45 6.21 -5.47
CA ALA A 36 6.49 6.01 -4.38
C ALA A 36 5.10 5.67 -4.94
N ASP A 37 4.67 6.39 -5.98
CA ASP A 37 3.42 6.14 -6.68
C ASP A 37 3.41 4.77 -7.37
N ARG A 38 4.57 4.30 -7.86
CA ARG A 38 4.72 2.94 -8.40
C ARG A 38 4.52 1.86 -7.33
N CYS A 39 4.96 2.11 -6.09
CA CYS A 39 4.69 1.21 -4.97
C CYS A 39 3.19 1.08 -4.71
N CYS A 40 2.45 2.19 -4.81
CA CYS A 40 1.00 2.20 -4.65
C CYS A 40 0.29 1.46 -5.79
N LYS A 41 0.75 1.62 -7.04
CA LYS A 41 0.22 0.81 -8.15
C LYS A 41 0.41 -0.69 -7.89
N ALA A 42 1.61 -1.11 -7.47
CA ALA A 42 1.87 -2.51 -7.17
C ALA A 42 1.02 -3.03 -5.99
N HIS A 43 0.71 -2.16 -5.03
CA HIS A 43 -0.18 -2.47 -3.91
C HIS A 43 -1.63 -2.69 -4.36
N ASP A 44 -2.15 -1.83 -5.25
CA ASP A 44 -3.46 -2.02 -5.87
C ASP A 44 -3.54 -3.34 -6.64
N ASP A 45 -2.50 -3.65 -7.43
CA ASP A 45 -2.40 -4.91 -8.18
C ASP A 45 -2.43 -6.11 -7.20
N CYS A 46 -1.67 -6.05 -6.09
CA CYS A 46 -1.66 -7.08 -5.04
C CYS A 46 -3.03 -7.27 -4.36
N TYR A 47 -3.75 -6.18 -4.10
CA TYR A 47 -5.11 -6.25 -3.55
C TYR A 47 -6.11 -6.85 -4.56
N GLY A 48 -5.91 -6.64 -5.86
CA GLY A 48 -6.67 -7.32 -6.92
C GLY A 48 -6.52 -8.85 -6.87
N GLU A 49 -5.31 -9.34 -6.59
CA GLU A 49 -5.02 -10.78 -6.43
C GLU A 49 -5.66 -11.38 -5.18
N VAL A 50 -5.78 -10.61 -4.07
CA VAL A 50 -6.47 -11.08 -2.84
C VAL A 50 -7.88 -11.58 -3.16
N HIS A 51 -8.59 -10.87 -4.04
CA HIS A 51 -9.96 -11.22 -4.40
C HIS A 51 -10.04 -12.40 -5.38
N THR A 52 -9.14 -12.43 -6.36
CA THR A 52 -9.21 -13.38 -7.47
C THR A 52 -8.58 -14.73 -7.13
N GLU A 53 -7.41 -14.74 -6.50
CA GLU A 53 -6.62 -15.96 -6.26
C GLU A 53 -6.89 -16.59 -4.89
N HIS A 54 -7.18 -15.77 -3.87
CA HIS A 54 -7.36 -16.24 -2.50
C HIS A 54 -8.84 -16.40 -2.10
N HIS A 55 -9.77 -16.15 -3.04
CA HIS A 55 -11.23 -16.21 -2.85
C HIS A 55 -11.71 -15.40 -1.63
N CYS A 56 -10.98 -14.34 -1.29
CA CYS A 56 -11.37 -13.45 -0.22
C CYS A 56 -12.47 -12.52 -0.75
N SER A 57 -13.62 -12.50 -0.06
CA SER A 57 -14.70 -11.58 -0.42
C SER A 57 -14.18 -10.14 -0.47
N PHE A 58 -14.82 -9.28 -1.28
CA PHE A 58 -14.43 -7.88 -1.38
C PHE A 58 -14.33 -7.20 -0.01
N TRP A 59 -15.33 -7.42 0.84
CA TRP A 59 -15.38 -6.94 2.22
C TRP A 59 -14.26 -7.52 3.08
N SER A 60 -13.90 -8.78 2.89
CA SER A 60 -12.76 -9.39 3.60
C SER A 60 -11.45 -8.73 3.18
N GLY A 61 -11.19 -8.48 1.90
CA GLY A 61 -9.93 -7.81 1.49
C GLY A 61 -9.79 -6.38 2.03
N LEU A 62 -10.91 -5.64 2.11
CA LEU A 62 -10.93 -4.25 2.59
C LEU A 62 -10.91 -4.09 4.12
N PHE A 63 -11.60 -4.99 4.83
CA PHE A 63 -11.87 -4.83 6.26
C PHE A 63 -11.29 -5.96 7.13
N VAL A 64 -10.56 -6.91 6.56
CA VAL A 64 -9.90 -7.95 7.38
C VAL A 64 -8.87 -7.29 8.30
N GLY A 65 -9.09 -7.45 9.61
CA GLY A 65 -8.06 -7.21 10.59
C GLY A 65 -6.99 -8.29 10.47
N TYR A 66 -5.73 -7.88 10.51
CA TYR A 66 -4.58 -8.78 10.48
C TYR A 66 -3.55 -8.35 11.53
N ASN A 67 -2.70 -9.27 11.92
CA ASN A 67 -1.67 -9.09 12.93
C ASN A 67 -0.29 -8.98 12.29
N HIS A 68 0.41 -7.90 12.59
CA HIS A 68 1.81 -7.71 12.20
C HIS A 68 2.68 -7.40 13.42
N HIS A 69 3.98 -7.59 13.27
CA HIS A 69 4.97 -7.21 14.26
C HIS A 69 6.16 -6.55 13.57
N CYS A 70 6.55 -5.37 14.06
CA CYS A 70 7.70 -4.64 13.56
C CYS A 70 8.81 -4.61 14.61
N THR A 71 10.03 -4.76 14.12
CA THR A 71 11.28 -4.61 14.86
C THR A 71 12.15 -3.58 14.14
N GLY A 72 13.26 -3.16 14.75
CA GLY A 72 14.18 -2.20 14.15
C GLY A 72 14.73 -2.61 12.78
N THR A 73 14.69 -3.90 12.43
CA THR A 73 15.20 -4.43 11.16
C THR A 73 14.10 -4.70 10.12
N GLY A 74 12.81 -4.57 10.48
CA GLY A 74 11.70 -4.80 9.56
C GLY A 74 10.43 -5.30 10.24
N CYS A 75 9.38 -5.50 9.45
CA CYS A 75 8.09 -6.02 9.90
C CYS A 75 7.78 -7.40 9.33
N MET A 76 6.96 -8.18 10.03
CA MET A 76 6.47 -9.49 9.63
C MET A 76 4.97 -9.63 9.92
N CYS A 77 4.27 -10.35 9.04
CA CYS A 77 2.87 -10.73 9.23
C CYS A 77 2.77 -12.01 10.08
N LYS A 78 1.74 -12.14 10.91
CA LYS A 78 1.59 -13.25 11.88
C LYS A 78 0.41 -14.18 11.59
N ASP A 79 -0.57 -13.76 10.81
CA ASP A 79 -1.81 -14.53 10.63
C ASP A 79 -1.60 -15.82 9.82
N GLU A 80 -2.29 -16.90 10.17
CA GLU A 80 -2.30 -18.14 9.37
C GLU A 80 -3.42 -18.14 8.31
N ALA A 81 -4.49 -17.37 8.56
CA ALA A 81 -5.63 -17.28 7.65
C ALA A 81 -5.23 -16.62 6.32
N LYS A 82 -5.57 -17.26 5.20
CA LYS A 82 -5.16 -16.86 3.84
C LYS A 82 -5.43 -15.38 3.52
N CYS A 83 -6.61 -14.88 3.87
CA CYS A 83 -6.99 -13.48 3.57
C CYS A 83 -6.22 -12.46 4.41
N ALA A 84 -6.23 -12.62 5.74
CA ALA A 84 -5.51 -11.72 6.64
C ALA A 84 -4.02 -11.71 6.32
N ARG A 85 -3.44 -12.89 6.05
CA ARG A 85 -2.04 -13.05 5.63
C ARG A 85 -1.74 -12.29 4.34
N LYS A 86 -2.46 -12.56 3.25
CA LYS A 86 -2.16 -11.93 1.94
C LYS A 86 -2.36 -10.42 1.99
N VAL A 87 -3.40 -9.93 2.66
CA VAL A 87 -3.62 -8.47 2.85
C VAL A 87 -2.46 -7.85 3.63
N CYS A 88 -2.04 -8.49 4.73
CA CYS A 88 -0.87 -8.04 5.48
C CYS A 88 0.41 -8.04 4.62
N ASP A 89 0.62 -9.08 3.82
CA ASP A 89 1.80 -9.18 2.95
C ASP A 89 1.80 -8.09 1.87
N CYS A 90 0.64 -7.75 1.29
CA CYS A 90 0.52 -6.60 0.38
C CYS A 90 0.89 -5.29 1.08
N ASP A 91 0.36 -5.05 2.29
CA ASP A 91 0.63 -3.83 3.06
C ASP A 91 2.09 -3.73 3.54
N LEU A 92 2.72 -4.87 3.85
CA LEU A 92 4.14 -4.97 4.20
C LEU A 92 5.01 -4.65 2.97
N GLN A 93 4.67 -5.19 1.81
CA GLN A 93 5.35 -4.89 0.55
C GLN A 93 5.26 -3.41 0.20
N LEU A 94 4.08 -2.80 0.32
CA LEU A 94 3.90 -1.36 0.15
C LEU A 94 4.82 -0.58 1.09
N ALA A 95 4.77 -0.86 2.40
CA ALA A 95 5.57 -0.13 3.38
C ALA A 95 7.08 -0.21 3.11
N ASN A 96 7.58 -1.41 2.80
CA ASN A 96 8.98 -1.63 2.45
C ASN A 96 9.37 -0.91 1.14
N CYS A 97 8.51 -0.96 0.12
CA CYS A 97 8.74 -0.27 -1.14
C CYS A 97 8.80 1.25 -0.93
N LEU A 98 7.84 1.82 -0.18
CA LEU A 98 7.82 3.24 0.16
C LEU A 98 9.06 3.66 0.95
N GLY A 99 9.54 2.83 1.89
CA GLY A 99 10.76 3.08 2.65
C GLY A 99 12.04 3.13 1.80
N LYS A 100 12.01 2.58 0.59
CA LYS A 100 13.11 2.62 -0.39
C LYS A 100 12.92 3.70 -1.46
N SER A 101 11.79 4.40 -1.44
CA SER A 101 11.46 5.46 -2.39
C SER A 101 11.67 6.85 -1.76
N GLU A 102 11.96 7.85 -2.58
CA GLU A 102 11.96 9.23 -2.13
C GLU A 102 10.53 9.77 -2.05
N PHE A 103 10.21 10.48 -0.97
CA PHE A 103 8.95 11.18 -0.84
C PHE A 103 9.04 12.57 -1.48
N ASN A 104 8.19 12.85 -2.47
CA ASN A 104 8.09 14.16 -3.09
C ASN A 104 6.82 14.90 -2.64
N PRO A 105 6.93 15.98 -1.83
CA PRO A 105 5.78 16.75 -1.37
C PRO A 105 4.90 17.31 -2.49
N GLN A 106 5.43 17.51 -3.71
CA GLN A 106 4.67 18.03 -4.85
C GLN A 106 3.59 17.05 -5.34
N TYR A 107 3.77 15.75 -5.09
CA TYR A 107 2.80 14.73 -5.46
C TYR A 107 1.82 14.39 -4.34
N GLN A 108 1.97 15.01 -3.16
CA GLN A 108 0.92 14.96 -2.15
C GLN A 108 -0.29 15.77 -2.63
N HIS A 109 -1.50 15.20 -2.56
CA HIS A 109 -2.70 15.81 -3.12
C HIS A 109 -2.61 16.16 -4.62
N TYR A 110 -1.86 15.37 -5.39
CA TYR A 110 -1.67 15.57 -6.82
C TYR A 110 -2.99 15.63 -7.60
N ASP A 111 -3.09 16.56 -8.56
CA ASP A 111 -4.26 16.68 -9.42
C ASP A 111 -4.31 15.52 -10.42
N ARG A 112 -5.15 14.53 -10.12
CA ARG A 112 -5.25 13.31 -10.93
C ARG A 112 -5.76 13.51 -12.36
N ARG A 113 -6.20 14.71 -12.73
CA ARG A 113 -6.45 15.04 -14.15
C ARG A 113 -5.17 15.06 -14.99
N GLN A 114 -4.02 15.17 -14.34
CA GLN A 114 -2.70 15.15 -14.96
C GLN A 114 -2.13 13.73 -15.15
N CYS A 115 -2.79 12.71 -14.58
CA CYS A 115 -2.37 11.32 -14.74
C CYS A 115 -2.63 10.82 -16.16
N VAL A 116 -1.60 10.23 -16.76
CA VAL A 116 -1.61 9.64 -18.11
C VAL A 116 -1.66 8.13 -18.07
#